data_AF-A0A7C0UMG7-F1
#
_entry.id   AF-A0A7C0UMG7-F1
#
_cell.length_a   1.000
_cell.length_b   1.000
_cell.length_c   1.000
_cell.angle_alpha   90.00
_cell.angle_beta   90.00
_cell.angle_gamma   90.00
#
_symmetry.space_group_name_H-M   'P 1'
#
loop_
_entity.id
_entity.type
_entity.pdbx_description
1 polymer ?
#
loop_
_entity_poly.entity_id
_entity_poly.type
_entity_poly.pdbx_seq_one_letter_code
_entity_poly.pdbx_strand_id
1 'polypeptide(L)' 'SAISSGIVDRVMFFVAPKIIGGTDSISSIGGKSPSLLGNAIKLKNLRAITIGDDILIEGYL' A
#
# COMPACT_ATOMS: atom_id res chain seq x y z
N SER A 1 10.93 10.16 1.08
CA SER A 1 10.39 8.97 1.79
C SER A 1 11.27 7.77 1.47
N ALA A 2 11.18 6.68 2.22
CA ALA A 2 11.95 5.46 1.94
C ALA A 2 11.66 4.90 0.52
N ILE A 3 10.40 4.96 0.09
CA ILE A 3 9.99 4.57 -1.27
C ILE A 3 10.67 5.47 -2.32
N SER A 4 10.67 6.80 -2.11
CA SER A 4 11.27 7.73 -3.08
C SER A 4 12.80 7.67 -3.13
N SER A 5 13.46 7.20 -2.06
CA SER A 5 14.92 7.03 -2.03
C SER A 5 15.37 5.68 -2.60
N GLY A 6 14.45 4.82 -3.05
CA GLY A 6 14.79 3.54 -3.68
C GLY A 6 15.44 2.53 -2.73
N ILE A 7 15.24 2.67 -1.41
CA ILE A 7 15.81 1.77 -0.39
C ILE A 7 14.84 0.66 0.04
N VAL A 8 13.65 0.63 -0.55
CA VAL A 8 12.60 -0.34 -0.24
C VAL A 8 12.52 -1.34 -1.38
N ASP A 9 12.63 -2.62 -1.07
CA ASP A 9 12.49 -3.70 -2.06
C ASP A 9 11.10 -4.35 -2.02
N ARG A 10 10.52 -4.51 -0.82
CA ARG A 10 9.24 -5.20 -0.57
C ARG A 10 8.30 -4.33 0.25
N VAL A 11 7.03 -4.35 -0.11
CA VAL A 11 5.94 -3.67 0.59
C VAL A 11 4.93 -4.70 1.08
N MET A 12 4.40 -4.50 2.29
CA MET A 12 3.42 -5.36 2.94
C MET A 12 2.29 -4.49 3.52
N PHE A 13 1.05 -4.74 3.11
CA PHE A 13 -0.15 -4.11 3.63
C PHE A 13 -0.96 -5.10 4.44
N PHE A 14 -1.30 -4.74 5.68
CA PHE A 14 -2.21 -5.50 6.52
C PHE A 14 -3.56 -4.80 6.53
N VAL A 15 -4.58 -5.44 5.97
CA VAL A 15 -5.91 -4.86 5.77
C VAL A 15 -6.91 -5.59 6.64
N ALA A 16 -7.41 -4.90 7.67
CA ALA A 16 -8.47 -5.41 8.53
C ALA A 16 -9.86 -5.23 7.90
N PRO A 17 -10.85 -6.08 8.25
CA PRO A 17 -12.22 -5.94 7.79
C PRO A 17 -12.97 -4.84 8.56
N LYS A 18 -12.42 -3.62 8.58
CA LYS A 18 -12.92 -2.46 9.35
C LYS A 18 -12.98 -1.21 8.47
N ILE A 19 -13.99 -0.38 8.69
CA ILE A 19 -14.20 0.89 7.98
C ILE A 19 -14.13 2.03 8.99
N ILE A 20 -13.18 2.94 8.81
CA ILE A 20 -12.95 4.07 9.75
C ILE A 20 -13.70 5.34 9.27
N GLY A 21 -13.90 5.53 7.95
CA GLY A 21 -14.63 6.68 7.40
C GLY A 21 -13.98 8.05 7.70
N GLY A 22 -14.65 9.15 7.35
CA GLY A 22 -14.20 10.52 7.66
C GLY A 22 -13.27 11.15 6.63
N THR A 23 -13.47 12.44 6.34
CA THR A 23 -12.61 13.22 5.43
C THR A 23 -11.23 13.51 5.99
N ASP A 24 -11.07 13.35 7.30
CA ASP A 24 -9.85 13.47 8.09
C ASP A 24 -9.15 12.12 8.31
N SER A 25 -9.66 11.03 7.70
CA SER A 25 -8.98 9.73 7.77
C SER A 25 -7.58 9.79 7.19
N ILE A 26 -6.66 9.08 7.84
CA ILE A 26 -5.25 9.03 7.46
C ILE A 26 -5.08 7.94 6.40
N SER A 27 -4.49 8.29 5.25
CA SER A 27 -4.17 7.33 4.20
C SER A 27 -3.00 6.42 4.59
N SER A 28 -3.01 5.17 4.13
CA SER A 28 -1.93 4.20 4.38
C SER A 28 -0.59 4.66 3.80
N ILE A 29 -0.63 5.43 2.71
CA ILE A 29 0.54 6.06 2.08
C ILE A 29 0.22 7.54 1.88
N GLY A 30 1.05 8.41 2.45
CA GLY A 30 1.02 9.85 2.22
C GLY A 30 1.98 10.28 1.12
N GLY A 31 1.84 11.51 0.64
CA GLY A 31 2.71 12.10 -0.38
C GLY A 31 1.92 12.70 -1.54
N LYS A 32 2.64 13.15 -2.57
CA LYS A 32 2.03 13.73 -3.76
C LYS A 32 1.48 12.60 -4.65
N SER A 33 0.17 12.61 -4.88
CA SER A 33 -0.45 11.70 -5.84
C SER A 33 0.08 11.91 -7.26
N PRO A 34 0.30 10.85 -8.04
CA PRO A 34 0.68 11.00 -9.44
C PRO A 34 -0.46 11.64 -10.24
N SER A 35 -0.13 12.45 -11.24
CA SER A 35 -1.11 13.10 -12.12
C SER A 35 -1.84 12.12 -13.05
N LEU A 36 -1.25 10.95 -13.30
CA LEU A 36 -1.78 9.90 -14.16
C LEU A 36 -1.60 8.54 -13.47
N LEU A 37 -2.60 7.66 -13.62
CA LEU A 37 -2.55 6.31 -13.04
C LEU A 37 -1.35 5.49 -13.57
N GLY A 38 -0.95 5.71 -14.83
CA GLY A 38 0.22 5.04 -15.42
C GLY A 38 1.57 5.43 -14.77
N ASN A 39 1.60 6.52 -14.01
CA ASN A 39 2.78 6.96 -13.25
C ASN A 39 2.75 6.45 -11.79
N ALA A 40 1.71 5.70 -11.40
CA ALA A 40 1.67 5.07 -10.09
C ALA A 40 2.70 3.94 -10.01
N ILE A 41 3.25 3.76 -8.81
CA ILE A 41 4.20 2.69 -8.54
C ILE A 41 3.43 1.36 -8.54
N LYS A 42 3.78 0.47 -9.46
CA LYS A 42 3.15 -0.85 -9.60
C LYS A 42 3.98 -1.91 -8.88
N LEU A 43 3.39 -2.57 -7.89
CA LEU A 43 4.02 -3.73 -7.26
C LEU A 43 4.07 -4.93 -8.22
N LYS A 44 5.17 -5.68 -8.15
CA LYS A 44 5.42 -6.93 -8.88
C LYS A 44 5.31 -8.13 -7.94
N ASN A 45 5.06 -9.31 -8.51
CA ASN A 45 4.95 -10.58 -7.80
C ASN A 45 3.98 -10.51 -6.60
N LEU A 46 2.80 -9.93 -6.85
CA LEU A 46 1.80 -9.70 -5.82
C LEU A 46 1.31 -11.02 -5.22
N ARG A 47 1.22 -11.08 -3.89
CA ARG A 47 0.59 -12.16 -3.14
C ARG A 47 -0.42 -11.59 -2.16
N ALA A 48 -1.56 -12.25 -2.02
CA ALA A 48 -2.54 -11.98 -0.98
C ALA A 48 -2.76 -13.24 -0.14
N ILE A 49 -2.69 -13.13 1.18
CA ILE A 49 -2.95 -14.22 2.12
C ILE A 49 -3.77 -13.73 3.31
N THR A 50 -4.65 -14.58 3.82
CA THR A 50 -5.39 -14.32 5.06
C THR A 50 -4.51 -14.59 6.27
N ILE A 51 -4.52 -13.68 7.25
CA ILE A 51 -3.84 -13.81 8.54
C ILE A 51 -4.86 -13.50 9.64
N GLY A 52 -5.41 -14.53 10.27
CA GLY A 52 -6.57 -14.35 11.15
C GLY A 52 -7.76 -13.82 10.35
N ASP A 53 -8.35 -12.70 10.77
CA ASP A 53 -9.43 -12.00 10.06
C ASP A 53 -8.93 -10.95 9.06
N ASP A 54 -7.63 -10.66 9.06
CA ASP A 54 -7.01 -9.64 8.21
C ASP A 54 -6.47 -10.26 6.90
N ILE A 55 -6.23 -9.41 5.90
CA ILE A 55 -5.57 -9.78 4.64
C ILE A 55 -4.20 -9.11 4.57
N LEU A 56 -3.14 -9.90 4.41
CA LEU A 56 -1.83 -9.41 4.00
C LEU A 56 -1.76 -9.37 2.48
N ILE A 57 -1.50 -8.19 1.92
CA ILE A 57 -1.15 -7.98 0.52
C ILE A 57 0.32 -7.57 0.44
N GLU A 58 1.13 -8.30 -0.30
CA GLU A 58 2.55 -8.02 -0.42
C GLU A 58 3.07 -8.10 -1.85
N GLY A 59 4.18 -7.41 -2.11
CA GLY A 59 4.85 -7.41 -3.41
C GLY A 59 6.14 -6.61 -3.38
N TYR A 60 6.80 -6.56 -4.53
CA TYR A 60 8.08 -5.89 -4.72
C TYR A 60 7.93 -4.64 -5.58
N LEU A 61 8.80 -3.64 -5.38
CA LEU A 61 8.79 -2.40 -6.16
C LEU A 61 9.38 -2.59 -7.59
#